data_AF-A0A7G2T7C9-F1
#
_entry.id   AF-A0A7G2T7C9-F1
#
_cell.length_a   1.000
_cell.length_b   1.000
_cell.length_c   1.000
_cell.angle_alpha   90.00
_cell.angle_beta   90.00
_cell.angle_gamma   90.00
#
_symmetry.space_group_name_H-M   'P 1'
#
loop_
_entity.id
_entity.type
_entity.pdbx_description
1 polymer ?
#
loop_
_entity_poly.entity_id
_entity_poly.type
_entity_poly.pdbx_seq_one_letter_code
_entity_poly.pdbx_strand_id
1 'polypeptide(L)' 'MNINFLISNAISEWIKDAKSNRDFGLNHDIDEKIVRRILDEKEYRIPVETLKKICDARQIKLSDFFKRVEEKYPDLKP' A
#
# COMPACT_ATOMS: atom_id res chain seq x y z
N MET A 1 -7.13 -11.98 10.61
CA MET A 1 -5.92 -11.20 10.24
C MET A 1 -6.33 -9.73 10.14
N ASN A 2 -5.51 -8.78 10.57
CA ASN A 2 -5.89 -7.35 10.57
C ASN A 2 -5.87 -6.76 9.14
N ILE A 3 -6.91 -6.03 8.74
CA ILE A 3 -6.99 -5.42 7.40
C ILE A 3 -5.83 -4.46 7.12
N ASN A 4 -5.36 -3.72 8.14
CA ASN A 4 -4.23 -2.80 7.99
C ASN A 4 -2.94 -3.55 7.62
N PHE A 5 -2.73 -4.73 8.23
CA PHE A 5 -1.59 -5.58 7.91
C PHE A 5 -1.63 -6.05 6.45
N LEU A 6 -2.82 -6.43 5.97
CA LEU A 6 -3.00 -6.93 4.60
C LEU A 6 -2.78 -5.83 3.55
N ILE A 7 -3.29 -4.62 3.82
CA ILE A 7 -3.06 -3.44 2.99
C ILE A 7 -1.56 -3.09 2.96
N SER A 8 -0.91 -2.99 4.13
CA SER A 8 0.52 -2.70 4.22
C SER A 8 1.35 -3.76 3.48
N ASN A 9 1.02 -5.04 3.63
CA ASN A 9 1.74 -6.11 2.96
C ASN A 9 1.56 -6.06 1.43
N ALA A 10 0.35 -5.76 0.94
CA ALA A 10 0.10 -5.60 -0.50
C ALA A 10 0.90 -4.42 -1.10
N ILE A 11 1.00 -3.29 -0.39
CA ILE A 11 1.80 -2.14 -0.84
C ILE A 11 3.30 -2.41 -0.72
N SER A 12 3.73 -3.19 0.29
CA SER A 12 5.13 -3.52 0.51
C SER A 12 5.78 -4.20 -0.70
N GLU A 13 5.00 -4.94 -1.49
CA GLU A 13 5.48 -5.57 -2.71
C GLU A 13 5.81 -4.54 -3.78
N TRP A 14 4.96 -3.53 -3.95
CA TRP A 14 5.25 -2.42 -4.87
C TRP A 14 6.44 -1.58 -4.41
N ILE A 15 6.65 -1.45 -3.09
CA ILE A 15 7.82 -0.77 -2.54
C ILE A 15 9.10 -1.57 -2.83
N LYS A 16 9.05 -2.90 -2.71
CA LYS A 16 10.20 -3.79 -3.00
C LYS A 16 10.63 -3.76 -4.48
N ASP A 17 9.68 -3.50 -5.39
CA ASP A 17 9.97 -3.34 -6.83
C ASP A 17 10.61 -1.97 -7.16
N ALA A 18 10.59 -1.00 -6.23
CA ALA A 18 11.16 0.32 -6.45
C ALA A 18 12.67 0.36 -6.20
N LYS A 19 13.35 1.35 -6.81
CA LYS A 19 14.80 1.50 -6.68
C LYS A 19 15.25 1.80 -5.24
N SER A 20 14.41 2.49 -4.47
CA SER A 20 14.63 2.79 -3.05
C SER A 20 13.33 3.29 -2.41
N ASN A 21 13.25 3.33 -1.07
CA ASN A 21 12.11 3.93 -0.37
C ASN A 21 11.87 5.39 -0.76
N ARG A 22 12.96 6.15 -0.98
CA ARG A 22 12.89 7.56 -1.41
C ARG A 22 12.32 7.67 -2.82
N ASP A 23 12.76 6.80 -3.74
CA ASP A 23 12.27 6.74 -5.11
C ASP A 23 10.77 6.41 -5.15
N PHE A 24 10.34 5.42 -4.35
CA PHE A 24 8.92 5.11 -4.19
C PHE A 24 8.13 6.32 -3.68
N GLY A 25 8.62 7.00 -2.65
CA GLY A 25 7.97 8.19 -2.09
C GLY A 25 7.79 9.31 -3.12
N LEU A 26 8.84 9.62 -3.88
CA LEU A 26 8.79 10.63 -4.94
C LEU A 26 7.79 10.26 -6.07
N ASN A 27 7.82 9.01 -6.53
CA ASN A 27 6.97 8.55 -7.62
C ASN A 27 5.48 8.48 -7.23
N HIS A 28 5.15 8.43 -5.94
CA HIS A 28 3.77 8.33 -5.44
C HIS A 28 3.34 9.57 -4.63
N ASP A 29 4.11 10.67 -4.64
CA ASP A 29 3.82 11.91 -3.91
C ASP A 29 3.55 11.70 -2.40
N ILE A 30 4.41 10.89 -1.76
CA ILE A 30 4.37 10.61 -0.32
C ILE A 30 5.77 10.74 0.30
N ASP A 31 5.83 11.11 1.57
CA ASP A 31 7.08 11.20 2.31
C ASP A 31 7.72 9.82 2.49
N GLU A 32 9.05 9.72 2.39
CA GLU A 32 9.79 8.47 2.61
C GLU A 32 9.49 7.87 4.00
N LYS A 33 9.25 8.70 5.01
CA LYS A 33 8.82 8.26 6.35
C LYS A 33 7.53 7.45 6.26
N ILE A 34 6.57 7.83 5.42
CA ILE A 34 5.35 7.06 5.21
C ILE A 34 5.68 5.69 4.60
N VAL A 35 6.59 5.65 3.63
CA VAL A 35 7.07 4.39 3.02
C VAL A 35 7.67 3.46 4.08
N ARG A 36 8.54 3.99 4.96
CA ARG A 36 9.13 3.21 6.06
C ARG A 36 8.07 2.70 7.04
N ARG A 37 7.07 3.52 7.39
CA ARG A 37 5.96 3.07 8.25
C ARG A 37 5.18 1.92 7.62
N ILE A 38 4.92 1.96 6.31
CA ILE A 38 4.24 0.86 5.60
C ILE A 38 5.05 -0.44 5.69
N LEU A 39 6.38 -0.37 5.64
CA LEU A 39 7.25 -1.54 5.74
C LEU A 39 7.43 -2.07 7.17
N ASP A 40 7.56 -1.17 8.14
CA ASP A 40 8.03 -1.51 9.49
C ASP A 40 6.87 -1.66 10.51
N GLU A 41 5.77 -0.91 10.35
CA GLU A 41 4.63 -0.94 11.27
C GLU A 41 3.57 -1.95 10.79
N LYS A 42 3.55 -3.14 11.41
CA LYS A 42 2.65 -4.26 11.04
C LYS A 42 1.17 -3.89 10.87
N GLU A 43 0.65 -2.95 11.65
CA GLU A 43 -0.77 -2.56 11.61
C GLU A 43 -0.96 -1.06 11.36
N TYR A 44 -0.05 -0.46 10.59
CA TYR A 44 -0.13 0.95 10.26
C TYR A 44 -1.49 1.31 9.64
N ARG A 45 -2.19 2.28 10.24
CA ARG A 45 -3.43 2.85 9.71
C ARG A 45 -3.09 3.85 8.62
N ILE A 46 -2.82 3.34 7.41
CA ILE A 46 -2.50 4.18 6.26
C ILE A 46 -3.69 5.11 5.98
N PRO A 47 -3.49 6.43 5.90
CA PRO A 47 -4.56 7.36 5.51
C PRO A 47 -5.11 7.01 4.13
N VAL A 48 -6.43 7.13 3.94
CA VAL A 48 -7.08 6.85 2.65
C VAL A 48 -6.52 7.76 1.54
N GLU A 49 -6.14 8.99 1.86
CA GLU A 49 -5.46 9.90 0.93
C GLU A 49 -4.13 9.31 0.44
N THR A 50 -3.31 8.75 1.35
CA THR A 50 -2.06 8.06 0.99
C THR A 50 -2.33 6.86 0.08
N LEU A 51 -3.34 6.04 0.39
CA LEU A 51 -3.74 4.92 -0.48
C LEU A 51 -4.16 5.42 -1.87
N LYS A 52 -4.94 6.50 -1.92
CA LYS A 52 -5.37 7.13 -3.17
C LYS A 52 -4.18 7.58 -4.01
N LYS A 53 -3.23 8.32 -3.42
CA LYS A 53 -2.01 8.77 -4.12
C LYS A 53 -1.21 7.60 -4.69
N ILE A 54 -1.03 6.54 -3.90
CA ILE A 54 -0.32 5.33 -4.35
C ILE A 54 -1.06 4.68 -5.53
N CYS A 55 -2.38 4.56 -5.45
CA CYS A 55 -3.19 3.98 -6.52
C CYS A 55 -3.17 4.83 -7.80
N ASP A 56 -3.30 6.15 -7.66
CA ASP A 56 -3.30 7.10 -8.77
C ASP A 56 -1.97 7.07 -9.55
N ALA A 57 -0.84 7.08 -8.84
CA ALA A 57 0.49 6.97 -9.45
C ALA A 57 0.71 5.65 -10.20
N ARG A 58 0.01 4.57 -9.78
CA ARG A 58 0.01 3.27 -10.45
C ARG A 58 -1.11 3.11 -11.48
N GLN A 59 -1.89 4.16 -11.74
CA GLN A 59 -3.02 4.17 -12.66
C GLN A 59 -4.05 3.06 -12.38
N ILE A 60 -4.28 2.75 -11.11
CA ILE A 60 -5.31 1.80 -10.67
C ILE A 60 -6.37 2.50 -9.83
N LYS A 61 -7.62 2.05 -9.90
CA LYS A 61 -8.66 2.54 -8.99
C LYS A 61 -8.46 1.95 -7.61
N LEU A 62 -8.79 2.72 -6.57
CA LEU A 62 -8.76 2.24 -5.19
C LEU A 62 -9.64 0.98 -4.99
N SER A 63 -10.77 0.87 -5.70
CA SER A 63 -11.61 -0.33 -5.72
C SER A 63 -10.87 -1.55 -6.27
N ASP A 64 -10.04 -1.36 -7.30
CA ASP A 64 -9.30 -2.46 -7.93
C ASP A 64 -8.09 -2.85 -7.09
N PHE A 65 -7.56 -1.94 -6.27
CA PHE A 65 -6.61 -2.29 -5.23
C PHE A 65 -7.25 -3.21 -4.18
N PHE A 66 -8.42 -2.83 -3.62
CA PHE A 66 -9.08 -3.65 -2.62
C PHE A 66 -9.50 -5.03 -3.15
N LYS A 67 -10.00 -5.12 -4.38
CA LYS A 67 -10.26 -6.42 -5.04
C LYS A 67 -9.02 -7.30 -5.10
N ARG A 68 -7.86 -6.75 -5.47
CA ARG A 68 -6.58 -7.51 -5.49
C ARG A 68 -6.18 -7.98 -4.09
N VAL A 69 -6.42 -7.16 -3.05
CA VAL A 69 -6.16 -7.55 -1.66
C VAL A 69 -7.09 -8.70 -1.26
N GLU A 70 -8.38 -8.64 -1.57
CA GLU A 70 -9.36 -9.72 -1.30
C GLU A 70 -9.08 -11.01 -2.10
N GLU A 71 -8.63 -10.90 -3.34
CA GLU A 71 -8.24 -12.04 -4.17
C GLU A 71 -7.01 -12.75 -3.60
N LYS A 72 -6.05 -11.98 -3.08
CA LYS A 72 -4.81 -12.49 -2.50
C LYS A 72 -5.00 -13.04 -1.08
N TYR A 73 -5.91 -12.44 -0.32
CA TYR A 73 -6.24 -12.80 1.05
C TYR A 73 -7.73 -13.18 1.12
N PRO A 74 -8.11 -14.40 0.68
CA PRO A 74 -9.51 -14.81 0.57
C PRO A 74 -10.25 -14.78 1.90
N ASP A 75 -9.53 -14.85 3.02
CA ASP A 75 -10.08 -14.72 4.38
C ASP A 75 -10.68 -13.33 4.69
N LEU A 76 -10.50 -12.35 3.80
CA LEU A 76 -11.16 -11.04 3.84
C LEU A 76 -12.53 -11.01 3.16
N LYS A 77 -12.85 -12.01 2.34
CA LYS A 77 -14.16 -12.05 1.67
C LYS A 77 -15.25 -12.27 2.73
N PRO A 78 -16.34 -11.48 2.72
CA PRO A 78 -17.46 -11.67 3.62
C PRO A 78 -18.08 -13.07 3.53
#